data_AF-A0A2E8CNP4-F1
#
_entry.id   AF-A0A2E8CNP4-F1
#
_cell.length_a   1.000
_cell.length_b   1.000
_cell.length_c   1.000
_cell.angle_alpha   90.00
_cell.angle_beta   90.00
_cell.angle_gamma   90.00
#
_symmetry.space_group_name_H-M   'P 1'
#
loop_
_entity.id
_entity.type
_entity.pdbx_description
1 polymer ?
#
loop_
_entity_poly.entity_id
_entity_poly.type
_entity_poly.pdbx_seq_one_letter_code
_entity_poly.pdbx_strand_id
1 'polypeptide(L)'
;MIKDAGADQIYFEFITPGGCTLTRHLENQKTMKVIKEGNWDLVILQEQSQTPGLPGQIGDSFQEAAGELCGIIRSTGAEPVFYQTWGRRDGDKRNSGIYPDYETMQAKLIGAYSKAARRNSAPMVSVGEAWKKIREEFPGLGKKLYKADGSHPSALGACLVSSVFMKEVFGIDPKTVEAPKGVSDKEFGQILSVIMSL
;
A
#
# COMPACT_ATOMS: atom_id res chain seq x y z
N MET A 1 22.00 5.60 5.41
CA MET A 1 23.01 6.41 4.72
C MET A 1 23.32 5.75 3.40
N ILE A 2 22.92 6.37 2.29
CA ILE A 2 23.53 6.18 0.97
C ILE A 2 24.03 7.56 0.57
N LYS A 3 25.30 7.64 0.17
CA LYS A 3 26.00 8.83 -0.31
C LYS A 3 26.23 8.66 -1.82
N ASP A 4 26.19 9.82 -2.50
CA ASP A 4 26.49 10.13 -3.91
C ASP A 4 25.43 9.81 -4.98
N ALA A 5 25.13 10.68 -5.93
CA ALA A 5 25.32 12.14 -6.08
C ALA A 5 24.41 12.61 -7.23
N GLY A 6 23.65 13.69 -7.06
CA GLY A 6 22.96 14.41 -8.13
C GLY A 6 21.43 14.24 -8.25
N ALA A 7 20.68 14.51 -7.17
CA ALA A 7 19.24 14.82 -7.14
C ALA A 7 18.88 15.11 -5.68
N ASP A 8 17.81 15.85 -5.42
CA ASP A 8 17.32 16.15 -4.06
C ASP A 8 17.30 14.89 -3.18
N GLN A 9 17.88 14.97 -1.98
CA GLN A 9 17.92 13.82 -1.07
C GLN A 9 16.51 13.47 -0.61
N ILE A 10 16.06 12.25 -0.91
CA ILE A 10 14.78 11.74 -0.40
C ILE A 10 15.00 11.13 0.98
N TYR A 11 14.26 11.60 1.98
CA TYR A 11 14.28 11.07 3.34
C TYR A 11 13.06 10.20 3.60
N PHE A 12 13.27 9.06 4.25
CA PHE A 12 12.21 8.11 4.62
C PHE A 12 12.30 7.73 6.09
N GLU A 13 11.16 7.71 6.77
CA GLU A 13 10.99 7.05 8.06
C GLU A 13 9.83 6.08 7.99
N PHE A 14 10.02 4.89 8.57
CA PHE A 14 9.03 3.84 8.60
C PHE A 14 8.58 3.57 10.03
N ILE A 15 7.28 3.69 10.28
CA ILE A 15 6.65 3.24 11.52
C ILE A 15 5.67 2.12 11.17
N THR A 16 6.18 0.89 11.06
CA THR A 16 5.45 -0.27 10.51
C THR A 16 5.33 -1.44 11.50
N PRO A 17 4.75 -1.23 12.71
CA PRO A 17 4.50 -2.32 13.64
C PRO A 17 3.55 -3.37 13.04
N GLY A 18 3.86 -4.65 13.23
CA GLY A 18 3.11 -5.75 12.65
C GLY A 18 1.64 -5.78 13.08
N GLY A 19 0.73 -5.87 12.10
CA GLY A 19 -0.72 -5.97 12.34
C GLY A 19 -1.35 -4.72 12.96
N CYS A 20 -0.68 -3.57 12.89
CA CYS A 20 -1.17 -2.31 13.43
C CYS A 20 -2.29 -1.73 12.56
N THR A 21 -3.27 -1.11 13.20
CA THR A 21 -4.38 -0.38 12.55
C THR A 21 -4.11 1.12 12.58
N LEU A 22 -4.81 1.91 11.76
CA LEU A 22 -4.69 3.37 11.83
C LEU A 22 -5.16 3.92 13.18
N THR A 23 -6.18 3.31 13.80
CA THR A 23 -6.60 3.65 15.17
C THR A 23 -5.45 3.50 16.16
N ARG A 24 -4.69 2.39 16.08
CA ARG A 24 -3.53 2.18 16.96
C ARG A 24 -2.38 3.14 16.68
N HIS A 25 -2.20 3.56 15.42
CA HIS A 25 -1.24 4.61 15.09
C HIS A 25 -1.63 5.97 15.68
N LEU A 26 -2.92 6.30 15.63
CA LEU A 26 -3.47 7.53 16.19
C LEU A 26 -3.30 7.60 17.72
N GLU A 27 -3.43 6.46 18.41
CA GLU A 27 -3.20 6.34 19.85
C GLU A 27 -1.70 6.27 20.23
N ASN A 28 -0.82 5.99 19.26
CA ASN A 28 0.60 5.82 19.51
C ASN A 28 1.32 7.17 19.62
N GLN A 29 1.73 7.52 20.83
CA GLN A 29 2.44 8.78 21.10
C GLN A 29 3.70 8.99 20.24
N LYS A 30 4.44 7.92 19.93
CA LYS A 30 5.64 8.02 19.08
C LYS A 30 5.27 8.32 17.63
N THR A 31 4.27 7.62 17.08
CA THR A 31 3.76 7.92 15.73
C THR A 31 3.25 9.36 15.64
N MET A 32 2.43 9.78 16.61
CA MET A 32 1.87 11.12 16.61
C MET A 32 2.92 12.20 16.80
N LYS A 33 3.97 11.94 17.57
CA LYS A 33 5.10 12.85 17.71
C LYS A 33 5.82 13.04 16.37
N VAL A 34 6.18 11.97 15.67
CA VAL A 34 6.88 12.02 14.38
C VAL A 34 6.05 12.77 13.32
N ILE A 35 4.74 12.53 13.25
CA ILE A 35 3.85 13.26 12.33
C ILE A 35 3.84 14.75 12.69
N LYS A 36 3.61 15.08 13.98
CA LYS A 36 3.45 16.46 14.46
C LYS A 36 4.73 17.29 14.45
N GLU A 37 5.91 16.66 14.53
CA GLU A 37 7.20 17.33 14.37
C GLU A 37 7.40 17.89 12.96
N GLY A 38 6.61 17.44 11.98
CA GLY A 38 6.57 18.00 10.63
C GLY A 38 7.82 17.70 9.81
N ASN A 39 8.13 18.57 8.84
CA ASN A 39 9.20 18.41 7.84
C ASN A 39 9.01 17.21 6.90
N TRP A 40 7.77 16.75 6.76
CA TRP A 40 7.36 15.73 5.80
C TRP A 40 6.62 16.40 4.65
N ASP A 41 7.00 16.06 3.42
CA ASP A 41 6.18 16.42 2.25
C ASP A 41 4.93 15.53 2.20
N LEU A 42 5.11 14.23 2.45
CA LEU A 42 4.07 13.21 2.37
C LEU A 42 4.03 12.36 3.65
N VAL A 43 2.83 11.98 4.08
CA VAL A 43 2.64 10.91 5.08
C VAL A 43 1.74 9.84 4.49
N ILE A 44 2.30 8.65 4.33
CA ILE A 44 1.66 7.53 3.63
C ILE A 44 0.98 6.61 4.64
N LEU A 45 -0.35 6.51 4.54
CA LEU A 45 -1.23 5.79 5.45
C LEU A 45 -1.60 4.41 4.90
N GLN A 46 -1.16 3.36 5.58
CA GLN A 46 -1.58 1.98 5.33
C GLN A 46 -2.34 1.47 6.57
N GLU A 47 -3.55 0.98 6.37
CA GLU A 47 -4.29 0.25 7.40
C GLU A 47 -3.81 -1.22 7.48
N GLN A 48 -4.31 -1.97 8.46
CA GLN A 48 -4.09 -3.40 8.56
C GLN A 48 -4.65 -4.13 7.32
N SER A 49 -3.99 -5.19 6.87
CA SER A 49 -4.26 -5.88 5.57
C SER A 49 -5.69 -6.40 5.32
N GLN A 50 -6.52 -6.52 6.36
CA GLN A 50 -7.87 -7.10 6.31
C GLN A 50 -8.92 -6.07 6.70
N THR A 51 -8.65 -5.26 7.73
CA THR A 51 -9.66 -4.40 8.38
C THR A 51 -10.41 -3.43 7.47
N PRO A 52 -9.84 -2.85 6.39
CA PRO A 52 -10.55 -1.88 5.55
C PRO A 52 -11.86 -2.43 4.97
N GLY A 53 -11.86 -3.68 4.54
CA GLY A 53 -13.02 -4.28 3.88
C GLY A 53 -13.96 -5.05 4.81
N LEU A 54 -13.69 -5.07 6.12
CA LEU A 54 -14.51 -5.79 7.10
C LEU A 54 -15.74 -4.94 7.48
N PRO A 55 -16.91 -5.55 7.74
CA PRO A 55 -18.13 -4.82 8.05
C PRO A 55 -18.16 -4.28 9.48
N GLY A 56 -19.10 -3.35 9.72
CA GLY A 56 -19.38 -2.79 11.05
C GLY A 56 -18.21 -2.01 11.63
N GLN A 57 -18.10 -2.02 12.96
CA GLN A 57 -17.15 -1.18 13.70
C GLN A 57 -15.71 -1.31 13.22
N ILE A 58 -15.29 -2.48 12.72
CA ILE A 58 -13.92 -2.69 12.26
C ILE A 58 -13.60 -1.81 11.04
N GLY A 59 -14.46 -1.85 10.01
CA GLY A 59 -14.29 -1.02 8.82
C GLY A 59 -14.59 0.46 9.08
N ASP A 60 -15.53 0.75 9.97
CA ASP A 60 -15.86 2.12 10.36
C ASP A 60 -14.71 2.79 11.12
N SER A 61 -14.04 2.07 12.02
CA SER A 61 -12.86 2.57 12.75
C SER A 61 -11.70 2.93 11.81
N PHE A 62 -11.53 2.19 10.70
CA PHE A 62 -10.58 2.57 9.65
C PHE A 62 -10.94 3.92 9.04
N GLN A 63 -12.21 4.14 8.68
CA GLN A 63 -12.65 5.39 8.06
C GLN A 63 -12.52 6.60 8.99
N GLU A 64 -12.83 6.41 10.28
CA GLU A 64 -12.70 7.44 11.32
C GLU A 64 -11.23 7.80 11.55
N ALA A 65 -10.38 6.80 11.84
CA ALA A 65 -8.96 7.03 12.08
C ALA A 65 -8.25 7.62 10.86
N ALA A 66 -8.63 7.20 9.65
CA ALA A 66 -8.15 7.81 8.41
C ALA A 66 -8.47 9.30 8.34
N GLY A 67 -9.70 9.70 8.71
CA GLY A 67 -10.11 11.11 8.72
C GLY A 67 -9.33 11.95 9.73
N GLU A 68 -9.18 11.44 10.95
CA GLU A 68 -8.42 12.12 12.00
C GLU A 68 -6.94 12.28 11.62
N LEU A 69 -6.30 11.21 11.13
CA LEU A 69 -4.92 11.27 10.68
C LEU A 69 -4.74 12.22 9.51
N CYS A 70 -5.62 12.22 8.51
CA CYS A 70 -5.57 13.17 7.41
C CYS A 70 -5.66 14.62 7.89
N GLY A 71 -6.50 14.92 8.87
CA GLY A 71 -6.60 16.25 9.47
C GLY A 71 -5.30 16.66 10.18
N ILE A 72 -4.72 15.75 10.96
CA ILE A 72 -3.48 16.00 11.70
C ILE A 72 -2.30 16.21 10.74
N ILE A 73 -2.15 15.35 9.73
CA ILE A 73 -1.09 15.45 8.72
C ILE A 73 -1.16 16.79 7.98
N ARG A 74 -2.35 17.21 7.55
CA ARG A 74 -2.51 18.52 6.90
C ARG A 74 -2.18 19.69 7.81
N SER A 75 -2.45 19.57 9.11
CA SER A 75 -2.13 20.63 10.08
C SER A 75 -0.62 20.89 10.21
N THR A 76 0.23 19.96 9.75
CA THR A 76 1.69 20.12 9.72
C THR A 76 2.21 20.56 8.35
N GLY A 77 1.34 20.79 7.37
CA GLY A 77 1.70 21.14 5.99
C GLY A 77 2.02 19.95 5.08
N ALA A 78 1.98 18.72 5.59
CA ALA A 78 2.22 17.51 4.80
C ALA A 78 0.95 17.06 4.05
N GLU A 79 1.11 16.34 2.93
CA GLU A 79 0.00 15.71 2.22
C GLU A 79 -0.23 14.26 2.70
N PRO A 80 -1.44 13.91 3.18
CA PRO A 80 -1.76 12.52 3.48
C PRO A 80 -1.99 11.75 2.18
N VAL A 81 -1.37 10.58 2.06
CA VAL A 81 -1.53 9.69 0.90
C VAL A 81 -1.96 8.31 1.39
N PHE A 82 -2.98 7.70 0.82
CA PHE A 82 -3.35 6.33 1.18
C PHE A 82 -2.53 5.29 0.42
N TYR A 83 -2.13 4.22 1.11
CA TYR A 83 -1.54 3.03 0.48
C TYR A 83 -2.58 1.92 0.43
N GLN A 84 -3.21 1.74 -0.75
CA GLN A 84 -4.18 0.67 -0.99
C GLN A 84 -3.49 -0.69 -1.04
N THR A 85 -3.83 -1.59 -0.12
CA THR A 85 -3.25 -2.94 -0.03
C THR A 85 -3.90 -3.95 -0.98
N TRP A 86 -3.39 -5.18 -0.93
CA TRP A 86 -3.88 -6.32 -1.71
C TRP A 86 -4.58 -7.38 -0.85
N GLY A 87 -5.46 -8.14 -1.47
CA GLY A 87 -6.13 -9.30 -0.90
C GLY A 87 -5.19 -10.49 -0.77
N ARG A 88 -5.49 -11.37 0.19
CA ARG A 88 -4.78 -12.63 0.40
C ARG A 88 -4.97 -13.57 -0.79
N ARG A 89 -3.94 -14.35 -1.11
CA ARG A 89 -3.84 -15.19 -2.31
C ARG A 89 -5.09 -16.05 -2.52
N ASP A 90 -5.55 -16.69 -1.45
CA ASP A 90 -6.62 -17.69 -1.44
C ASP A 90 -7.83 -17.21 -0.61
N GLY A 91 -8.02 -15.89 -0.46
CA GLY A 91 -8.95 -15.32 0.51
C GLY A 91 -8.43 -15.39 1.95
N ASP A 92 -9.30 -15.11 2.91
CA ASP A 92 -8.93 -15.06 4.33
C ASP A 92 -9.66 -16.11 5.14
N LYS A 93 -8.93 -17.19 5.48
CA LYS A 93 -9.45 -18.33 6.26
C LYS A 93 -10.06 -17.94 7.59
N ARG A 94 -9.65 -16.83 8.21
CA ARG A 94 -10.19 -16.38 9.50
C ARG A 94 -11.51 -15.61 9.35
N ASN A 95 -11.81 -15.11 8.15
CA ASN A 95 -12.99 -14.34 7.82
C ASN A 95 -13.67 -14.90 6.55
N SER A 96 -13.74 -16.23 6.41
CA SER A 96 -14.13 -16.90 5.16
C SER A 96 -15.52 -16.53 4.66
N GLY A 97 -16.45 -16.17 5.56
CA GLY A 97 -17.78 -15.68 5.17
C GLY A 97 -17.77 -14.29 4.52
N ILE A 98 -16.73 -13.49 4.75
CA ILE A 98 -16.55 -12.14 4.18
C ILE A 98 -15.53 -12.12 3.05
N TYR A 99 -14.50 -12.96 3.16
CA TYR A 99 -13.36 -13.08 2.26
C TYR A 99 -13.15 -14.55 1.83
N PRO A 100 -14.13 -15.12 1.09
CA PRO A 100 -14.05 -16.51 0.65
C PRO A 100 -12.91 -16.74 -0.36
N ASP A 101 -12.56 -15.70 -1.12
CA ASP A 101 -11.56 -15.73 -2.18
C ASP A 101 -10.81 -14.39 -2.27
N TYR A 102 -9.80 -14.34 -3.16
CA TYR A 102 -9.04 -13.13 -3.39
C TYR A 102 -9.89 -12.02 -4.01
N GLU A 103 -10.71 -12.37 -4.99
CA GLU A 103 -11.48 -11.44 -5.82
C GLU A 103 -12.45 -10.63 -4.95
N THR A 104 -13.18 -11.31 -4.05
CA THR A 104 -14.08 -10.69 -3.06
C THR A 104 -13.31 -9.82 -2.07
N MET A 105 -12.18 -10.31 -1.56
CA MET A 105 -11.37 -9.55 -0.61
C MET A 105 -10.81 -8.29 -1.26
N GLN A 106 -10.25 -8.40 -2.47
CA GLN A 106 -9.64 -7.27 -3.17
C GLN A 106 -10.67 -6.21 -3.53
N ALA A 107 -11.85 -6.60 -4.01
CA ALA A 107 -12.93 -5.66 -4.30
C ALA A 107 -13.36 -4.85 -3.05
N LYS A 108 -13.43 -5.52 -1.89
CA LYS A 108 -13.76 -4.86 -0.61
C LYS A 108 -12.65 -3.91 -0.15
N LEU A 109 -11.39 -4.32 -0.27
CA LEU A 109 -10.24 -3.45 0.06
C LEU A 109 -10.23 -2.21 -0.84
N ILE A 110 -10.35 -2.38 -2.16
CA ILE A 110 -10.44 -1.27 -3.13
C ILE A 110 -11.55 -0.30 -2.73
N GLY A 111 -12.76 -0.81 -2.53
CA GLY A 111 -13.92 0.02 -2.17
C GLY A 111 -13.70 0.83 -0.89
N ALA A 112 -13.11 0.21 0.14
CA ALA A 112 -12.85 0.86 1.41
C ALA A 112 -11.77 1.95 1.33
N TYR A 113 -10.66 1.67 0.65
CA TYR A 113 -9.59 2.64 0.44
C TYR A 113 -10.06 3.79 -0.46
N SER A 114 -10.77 3.52 -1.55
CA SER A 114 -11.32 4.58 -2.40
C SER A 114 -12.34 5.44 -1.65
N LYS A 115 -13.12 4.85 -0.72
CA LYS A 115 -14.01 5.62 0.16
C LYS A 115 -13.22 6.53 1.09
N ALA A 116 -12.14 6.03 1.72
CA ALA A 116 -11.28 6.83 2.60
C ALA A 116 -10.59 7.97 1.84
N ALA A 117 -10.01 7.68 0.67
CA ALA A 117 -9.37 8.67 -0.20
C ALA A 117 -10.34 9.78 -0.62
N ARG A 118 -11.54 9.42 -1.11
CA ARG A 118 -12.57 10.40 -1.50
C ARG A 118 -13.06 11.25 -0.33
N ARG A 119 -13.37 10.63 0.81
CA ARG A 119 -13.88 11.34 2.01
C ARG A 119 -12.88 12.37 2.52
N ASN A 120 -11.60 12.09 2.35
CA ASN A 120 -10.54 12.94 2.85
C ASN A 120 -9.90 13.80 1.78
N SER A 121 -10.34 13.76 0.51
CA SER A 121 -9.70 14.46 -0.61
C SER A 121 -8.18 14.22 -0.63
N ALA A 122 -7.77 12.97 -0.48
CA ALA A 122 -6.37 12.56 -0.39
C ALA A 122 -6.02 11.62 -1.55
N PRO A 123 -4.82 11.73 -2.14
CA PRO A 123 -4.34 10.80 -3.14
C PRO A 123 -4.18 9.38 -2.57
N MET A 124 -4.06 8.40 -3.47
CA MET A 124 -3.93 7.00 -3.12
C MET A 124 -2.94 6.31 -4.06
N VAL A 125 -1.98 5.60 -3.48
CA VAL A 125 -1.06 4.72 -4.19
C VAL A 125 -1.78 3.41 -4.52
N SER A 126 -1.93 3.10 -5.80
CA SER A 126 -2.85 2.08 -6.34
C SER A 126 -2.24 0.67 -6.40
N VAL A 127 -1.53 0.25 -5.36
CA VAL A 127 -0.85 -1.06 -5.33
C VAL A 127 -1.84 -2.22 -5.43
N GLY A 128 -2.99 -2.14 -4.75
CA GLY A 128 -4.03 -3.14 -4.84
C GLY A 128 -4.58 -3.34 -6.26
N GLU A 129 -4.77 -2.25 -7.01
CA GLU A 129 -5.17 -2.30 -8.43
C GLU A 129 -4.09 -2.96 -9.29
N ALA A 130 -2.82 -2.58 -9.11
CA ALA A 130 -1.70 -3.20 -9.82
C ALA A 130 -1.62 -4.71 -9.54
N TRP A 131 -1.83 -5.09 -8.28
CA TRP A 131 -1.84 -6.49 -7.84
C TRP A 131 -2.98 -7.28 -8.47
N LYS A 132 -4.19 -6.70 -8.51
CA LYS A 132 -5.35 -7.26 -9.19
C LYS A 132 -5.06 -7.48 -10.68
N LYS A 133 -4.50 -6.48 -11.35
CA LYS A 133 -4.22 -6.53 -12.79
C LYS A 133 -3.15 -7.57 -13.14
N ILE A 134 -2.10 -7.73 -12.33
CA ILE A 134 -1.13 -8.85 -12.50
C ILE A 134 -1.81 -10.20 -12.35
N ARG A 135 -2.73 -10.35 -11.39
CA ARG A 135 -3.47 -11.62 -11.21
C ARG A 135 -4.40 -11.94 -12.37
N GLU A 136 -4.96 -10.92 -13.01
CA GLU A 136 -5.84 -11.06 -14.18
C GLU A 136 -5.04 -11.37 -15.46
N GLU A 137 -3.97 -10.62 -15.73
CA GLU A 137 -3.19 -10.73 -16.97
C GLU A 137 -2.14 -11.85 -16.93
N PHE A 138 -1.55 -12.09 -15.75
CA PHE A 138 -0.46 -13.05 -15.56
C PHE A 138 -0.72 -13.94 -14.33
N PRO A 139 -1.77 -14.80 -14.33
CA PRO A 139 -2.21 -15.54 -13.15
C PRO A 139 -1.11 -16.41 -12.50
N GLY A 140 -0.20 -16.96 -13.30
CA GLY A 140 0.96 -17.70 -12.80
C GLY A 140 1.94 -16.82 -12.00
N LEU A 141 2.18 -15.59 -12.46
CA LEU A 141 2.97 -14.59 -11.72
C LEU A 141 2.19 -14.06 -10.51
N GLY A 142 0.89 -13.80 -10.68
CA GLY A 142 -0.01 -13.33 -9.63
C GLY A 142 0.01 -14.21 -8.38
N LYS A 143 0.07 -15.54 -8.54
CA LYS A 143 0.22 -16.47 -7.40
C LYS A 143 1.59 -16.40 -6.71
N LYS A 144 2.63 -16.01 -7.44
CA LYS A 144 4.02 -15.88 -6.94
C LYS A 144 4.30 -14.53 -6.26
N LEU A 145 3.38 -13.55 -6.33
CA LEU A 145 3.53 -12.28 -5.61
C LEU A 145 3.54 -12.44 -4.09
N TYR A 146 3.13 -13.61 -3.58
CA TYR A 146 3.00 -13.89 -2.16
C TYR A 146 4.11 -14.80 -1.63
N LYS A 147 4.44 -14.63 -0.35
CA LYS A 147 5.13 -15.68 0.42
C LYS A 147 4.23 -16.90 0.58
N ALA A 148 4.80 -17.97 1.16
CA ALA A 148 4.09 -19.22 1.42
C ALA A 148 2.80 -19.04 2.25
N ASP A 149 2.74 -18.01 3.10
CA ASP A 149 1.56 -17.69 3.91
C ASP A 149 0.36 -17.13 3.12
N GLY A 150 0.55 -16.80 1.83
CA GLY A 150 -0.50 -16.27 0.98
C GLY A 150 -0.94 -14.85 1.34
N SER A 151 -0.21 -14.12 2.18
CA SER A 151 -0.57 -12.78 2.64
C SER A 151 0.57 -11.78 2.43
N HIS A 152 1.77 -12.08 2.93
CA HIS A 152 2.91 -11.19 2.82
C HIS A 152 3.50 -11.22 1.41
N PRO A 153 4.11 -10.12 0.93
CA PRO A 153 4.68 -10.06 -0.40
C PRO A 153 5.97 -10.90 -0.48
N SER A 154 6.14 -11.62 -1.58
CA SER A 154 7.42 -12.22 -1.98
C SER A 154 8.37 -11.13 -2.53
N ALA A 155 9.55 -11.51 -3.02
CA ALA A 155 10.43 -10.57 -3.74
C ALA A 155 9.72 -9.97 -4.98
N LEU A 156 8.89 -10.75 -5.68
CA LEU A 156 8.09 -10.28 -6.80
C LEU A 156 6.98 -9.32 -6.35
N GLY A 157 6.30 -9.63 -5.24
CA GLY A 157 5.31 -8.72 -4.64
C GLY A 157 5.94 -7.40 -4.19
N ALA A 158 7.11 -7.46 -3.55
CA ALA A 158 7.86 -6.27 -3.15
C ALA A 158 8.32 -5.43 -4.36
N CYS A 159 8.75 -6.09 -5.43
CA CYS A 159 9.10 -5.44 -6.70
C CYS A 159 7.90 -4.68 -7.30
N LEU A 160 6.73 -5.33 -7.38
CA LEU A 160 5.49 -4.68 -7.82
C LEU A 160 5.17 -3.44 -6.96
N VAL A 161 5.19 -3.58 -5.63
CA VAL A 161 4.96 -2.47 -4.70
C VAL A 161 5.94 -1.33 -4.98
N SER A 162 7.24 -1.59 -4.99
CA SER A 162 8.25 -0.54 -5.19
C SER A 162 8.08 0.17 -6.52
N SER A 163 7.78 -0.56 -7.60
CA SER A 163 7.61 0.03 -8.92
C SER A 163 6.35 0.90 -9.04
N VAL A 164 5.27 0.57 -8.33
CA VAL A 164 4.09 1.44 -8.22
C VAL A 164 4.45 2.73 -7.46
N PHE A 165 5.15 2.62 -6.33
CA PHE A 165 5.60 3.79 -5.58
C PHE A 165 6.56 4.68 -6.37
N MET A 166 7.50 4.09 -7.12
CA MET A 166 8.40 4.83 -8.03
C MET A 166 7.60 5.72 -8.99
N LYS A 167 6.60 5.14 -9.66
CA LYS A 167 5.77 5.87 -10.62
C LYS A 167 4.88 6.91 -9.95
N GLU A 168 4.09 6.51 -8.95
CA GLU A 168 2.98 7.31 -8.42
C GLU A 168 3.41 8.33 -7.37
N VAL A 169 4.48 8.05 -6.60
CA VAL A 169 4.94 8.93 -5.52
C VAL A 169 6.14 9.76 -5.96
N PHE A 170 7.10 9.15 -6.66
CA PHE A 170 8.36 9.82 -7.01
C PHE A 170 8.40 10.31 -8.47
N GLY A 171 7.41 9.97 -9.30
CA GLY A 171 7.42 10.31 -10.72
C GLY A 171 8.56 9.66 -11.50
N ILE A 172 9.18 8.61 -10.96
CA ILE A 172 10.29 7.88 -11.58
C ILE A 172 9.71 6.77 -12.44
N ASP A 173 10.07 6.73 -13.73
CA ASP A 173 9.70 5.61 -14.60
C ASP A 173 10.43 4.34 -14.14
N PRO A 174 9.71 3.30 -13.65
CA PRO A 174 10.33 2.08 -13.15
C PRO A 174 11.04 1.26 -14.25
N LYS A 175 10.91 1.60 -15.53
CA LYS A 175 11.72 1.03 -16.62
C LYS A 175 13.18 1.50 -16.62
N THR A 176 13.50 2.55 -15.87
CA THR A 176 14.84 3.13 -15.80
C THR A 176 15.77 2.41 -14.82
N VAL A 177 15.25 1.43 -14.07
CA VAL A 177 16.02 0.63 -13.12
C VAL A 177 16.08 -0.84 -13.57
N GLU A 178 17.10 -1.54 -13.11
CA GLU A 178 17.26 -2.98 -13.36
C GLU A 178 16.31 -3.83 -12.49
N ALA A 179 16.06 -5.06 -12.93
CA ALA A 179 15.30 -6.02 -12.14
C ALA A 179 15.98 -6.26 -10.77
N PRO A 180 15.24 -6.20 -9.65
CA PRO A 180 15.81 -6.48 -8.34
C PRO A 180 16.34 -7.92 -8.25
N LYS A 181 17.36 -8.13 -7.42
CA LYS A 181 17.92 -9.46 -7.17
C LYS A 181 16.82 -10.46 -6.77
N GLY A 182 16.74 -11.58 -7.49
CA GLY A 182 15.74 -12.62 -7.26
C GLY A 182 14.44 -12.45 -8.04
N VAL A 183 14.36 -11.43 -8.91
CA VAL A 183 13.31 -11.25 -9.92
C VAL A 183 13.95 -11.40 -11.30
N SER A 184 13.37 -12.23 -12.16
CA SER A 184 13.88 -12.37 -13.54
C SER A 184 13.42 -11.21 -14.43
N ASP A 185 14.19 -10.87 -15.47
CA ASP A 185 13.83 -9.80 -16.43
C ASP A 185 12.46 -10.01 -17.06
N LYS A 186 12.09 -11.28 -17.31
CA LYS A 186 10.77 -11.65 -17.83
C LYS A 186 9.67 -11.28 -16.84
N GLU A 187 9.81 -11.66 -15.57
CA GLU A 187 8.82 -11.36 -14.54
C GLU A 187 8.76 -9.86 -14.25
N PHE A 188 9.91 -9.18 -14.26
CA PHE A 188 9.98 -7.73 -14.12
C PHE A 188 9.29 -7.02 -15.29
N GLY A 189 9.52 -7.46 -16.53
CA GLY A 189 8.85 -6.93 -17.71
C GLY A 189 7.32 -7.04 -17.65
N GLN A 190 6.79 -8.14 -17.09
CA GLN A 190 5.36 -8.31 -16.84
C GLN A 190 4.82 -7.35 -15.76
N ILE A 191 5.60 -7.11 -14.70
CA ILE A 191 5.28 -6.10 -13.68
C ILE A 191 5.21 -4.71 -14.32
N LEU A 192 6.23 -4.35 -15.10
CA LEU A 192 6.31 -3.04 -15.76
C LEU A 192 5.19 -2.84 -16.79
N SER A 193 4.77 -3.87 -17.53
CA SER A 193 3.66 -3.72 -18.50
C SER A 193 2.35 -3.36 -17.83
N VAL A 194 2.07 -3.95 -16.65
CA VAL A 194 0.89 -3.61 -15.85
C VAL A 194 1.00 -2.19 -15.31
N ILE A 195 2.13 -1.84 -14.67
CA ILE A 195 2.30 -0.52 -14.04
C ILE A 195 2.18 0.61 -15.07
N MET A 196 2.70 0.43 -16.27
CA MET A 196 2.65 1.45 -17.32
C MET A 196 1.27 1.60 -17.98
N SER A 197 0.33 0.70 -17.70
CA SER A 197 -1.03 0.75 -18.22
C SER A 197 -2.07 1.11 -17.14
N LEU A 198 -1.62 1.45 -15.93
CA LEU A 198 -2.41 2.13 -14.90
C LEU A 198 -2.36 3.64 -15.11
#